data_AF-A0A818KY81-F1
#
_entry.id   AF-A0A818KY81-F1
#
_cell.length_a   1.000
_cell.length_b   1.000
_cell.length_c   1.000
_cell.angle_alpha   90.00
_cell.angle_beta   90.00
_cell.angle_gamma   90.00
#
_symmetry.space_group_name_H-M   'P 1'
#
loop_
_entity.id
_entity.type
_entity.pdbx_description
1 polymer ?
#
loop_
_entity_poly.entity_id
_entity_poly.type
_entity_poly.pdbx_seq_one_letter_code
_entity_poly.pdbx_strand_id
1 'polypeptide(L)'
;MASRAEKIDRFPNKIIINISEIQNLKSPKAEPLTIFLRFEYNDGQFSESGKFDITDGSPRQVDHNAVLGVNASDPVQIDDLGQKPVLITLFEAQPKDKKQKEDKSTPIGQATLDLWPLLKNETQIPVTIPVYAIPGSYLETQGEQNQPSLKVNVSIDQPLVPVRDQSNTNAAYITLEGLYSSPEAWLAGGTTFVYTATLPIPINDDKEVTVVFTNGTLRAATDVTNKQKRWPDARGILTVNGTYILGQNINEESIDDEQGELRSKDDKEFRTNSEKTKPQIVWNIERRCFLLPYGSQSLQHQITRVPYLPVEIVRTATPTVPKGKKDEDTGISYHGVAYIETAPLLYPGATRLRGAYKIVPYNEVEYKSKTKRSGNIIDEAMRIANQLFDRSSFNTSKKDTKLTVDKQAAAGAATSMAKK
;
A
#
# COMPACT_ATOMS: atom_id res chain seq x y z
N MET A 1 -19.08 -40.39 21.04
CA MET A 1 -17.95 -39.46 21.19
C MET A 1 -17.21 -39.30 19.86
N ALA A 2 -17.86 -38.75 18.84
CA ALA A 2 -17.29 -38.53 17.52
C ALA A 2 -17.81 -37.20 16.95
N SER A 3 -17.53 -36.09 17.64
CA SER A 3 -18.01 -34.76 17.21
C SER A 3 -17.00 -33.63 17.45
N ARG A 4 -15.70 -33.94 17.53
CA ARG A 4 -14.67 -32.91 17.75
C ARG A 4 -13.48 -32.97 16.77
N ALA A 5 -13.48 -33.92 15.84
CA ALA A 5 -12.41 -34.12 14.87
C ALA A 5 -12.96 -34.07 13.45
N GLU A 6 -13.45 -32.90 13.03
CA GLU A 6 -13.66 -32.48 11.63
C GLU A 6 -14.23 -31.04 11.62
N LYS A 7 -13.61 -30.12 12.37
CA LYS A 7 -13.65 -28.72 11.90
C LYS A 7 -12.74 -28.72 10.68
N ILE A 8 -13.34 -28.87 9.50
CA ILE A 8 -12.71 -28.53 8.24
C ILE A 8 -11.97 -27.22 8.50
N ASP A 9 -10.68 -27.21 8.22
CA ASP A 9 -9.75 -26.08 8.33
C ASP A 9 -10.19 -25.02 7.32
N ARG A 10 -11.36 -24.43 7.55
CA ARG A 10 -11.99 -23.45 6.69
C ARG A 10 -11.19 -22.19 6.90
N PHE A 11 -10.71 -21.59 5.84
CA PHE A 11 -10.13 -20.26 5.91
C PHE A 11 -11.16 -19.26 6.44
N PRO A 12 -10.76 -18.30 7.29
CA PRO A 12 -11.66 -17.22 7.66
C PRO A 12 -12.02 -16.42 6.40
N ASN A 13 -13.27 -15.95 6.35
CA ASN A 13 -13.81 -15.25 5.18
C ASN A 13 -14.19 -13.80 5.45
N LYS A 14 -14.03 -13.33 6.69
CA LYS A 14 -14.41 -11.99 7.12
C LYS A 14 -13.47 -11.46 8.20
N ILE A 15 -13.15 -10.18 8.09
CA ILE A 15 -12.47 -9.39 9.12
C ILE A 15 -13.48 -8.37 9.63
N ILE A 16 -13.62 -8.25 10.94
CA ILE A 16 -14.52 -7.29 11.58
C ILE A 16 -13.67 -6.15 12.13
N ILE A 17 -13.95 -4.93 11.65
CA ILE A 17 -13.31 -3.70 12.11
C ILE A 17 -14.35 -2.94 12.92
N ASN A 18 -14.20 -2.95 14.24
CA ASN A 18 -15.06 -2.22 15.15
C ASN A 18 -14.47 -0.85 15.46
N ILE A 19 -15.25 0.21 15.29
CA ILE A 19 -14.94 1.55 15.81
C ILE A 19 -15.77 1.76 17.06
N SER A 20 -15.14 1.71 18.23
CA SER A 20 -15.83 1.92 19.50
C SER A 20 -15.98 3.41 19.79
N GLU A 21 -14.92 4.19 19.64
CA GLU A 21 -14.90 5.59 20.08
C GLU A 21 -14.09 6.49 19.13
N ILE A 22 -14.54 7.74 18.99
CA ILE A 22 -13.79 8.83 18.36
C ILE A 22 -13.35 9.80 19.45
N GLN A 23 -12.09 10.20 19.44
CA GLN A 23 -11.50 11.07 20.45
C GLN A 23 -11.05 12.40 19.85
N ASN A 24 -11.12 13.46 20.65
CA ASN A 24 -10.56 14.79 20.35
C ASN A 24 -11.09 15.49 19.08
N LEU A 25 -12.19 14.99 18.48
CA LEU A 25 -12.82 15.63 17.34
C LEU A 25 -13.73 16.77 17.81
N LYS A 26 -13.46 18.01 17.38
CA LYS A 26 -14.21 19.19 17.83
C LYS A 26 -15.07 19.75 16.69
N SER A 27 -16.25 20.25 17.04
CA SER A 27 -17.03 21.06 16.10
C SER A 27 -16.33 22.40 15.88
N PRO A 28 -16.23 22.89 14.63
CA PRO A 28 -15.68 24.22 14.37
C PRO A 28 -16.62 25.35 14.81
N LYS A 29 -17.90 25.05 15.10
CA LYS A 29 -18.93 26.00 15.50
C LYS A 29 -19.49 25.61 16.87
N ALA A 30 -20.25 26.52 17.49
CA ALA A 30 -21.02 26.22 18.70
C ALA A 30 -22.18 25.23 18.45
N GLU A 31 -22.42 24.83 17.19
CA GLU A 31 -23.44 23.87 16.79
C GLU A 31 -22.87 22.45 16.72
N PRO A 32 -23.69 21.40 16.95
CA PRO A 32 -23.27 20.02 16.76
C PRO A 32 -22.84 19.76 15.32
N LEU A 33 -21.69 19.12 15.16
CA LEU A 33 -21.17 18.64 13.89
C LEU A 33 -21.68 17.22 13.65
N THR A 34 -22.54 17.03 12.64
CA THR A 34 -22.99 15.70 12.22
C THR A 34 -21.99 15.08 11.26
N ILE A 35 -21.46 13.91 11.61
CA ILE A 35 -20.51 13.17 10.76
C ILE A 35 -20.90 11.70 10.57
N PHE A 36 -20.26 11.03 9.62
CA PHE A 36 -20.27 9.58 9.46
C PHE A 36 -18.91 9.08 8.94
N LEU A 37 -18.66 7.77 9.06
CA LEU A 37 -17.43 7.11 8.65
C LEU A 37 -17.65 6.31 7.37
N ARG A 38 -16.73 6.41 6.43
CA ARG A 38 -16.66 5.55 5.24
C ARG A 38 -15.42 4.66 5.32
N PHE A 39 -15.59 3.38 5.02
CA PHE A 39 -14.52 2.39 5.03
C PHE A 39 -14.22 1.90 3.62
N GLU A 40 -12.96 2.02 3.21
CA GLU A 40 -12.50 1.68 1.87
C GLU A 40 -11.29 0.74 1.94
N TYR A 41 -11.24 -0.24 1.05
CA TYR A 41 -10.13 -1.16 0.87
C TYR A 41 -10.08 -1.62 -0.59
N ASN A 42 -8.88 -1.73 -1.18
CA ASN A 42 -8.71 -2.21 -2.57
C ASN A 42 -9.61 -1.48 -3.59
N ASP A 43 -9.63 -0.15 -3.53
CA ASP A 43 -10.44 0.73 -4.39
C ASP A 43 -11.97 0.63 -4.22
N GLY A 44 -12.47 -0.12 -3.22
CA GLY A 44 -13.89 -0.30 -2.97
C GLY A 44 -14.31 0.16 -1.59
N GLN A 45 -15.43 0.88 -1.52
CA GLN A 45 -16.14 1.08 -0.26
C GLN A 45 -16.81 -0.24 0.15
N PHE A 46 -16.56 -0.71 1.38
CA PHE A 46 -17.15 -1.94 1.91
C PHE A 46 -18.07 -1.70 3.12
N SER A 47 -18.01 -0.52 3.74
CA SER A 47 -18.90 -0.17 4.85
C SER A 47 -19.09 1.34 4.98
N GLU A 48 -20.19 1.75 5.60
CA GLU A 48 -20.49 3.11 6.02
C GLU A 48 -21.18 3.04 7.38
N SER A 49 -20.83 3.96 8.29
CA SER A 49 -21.51 4.05 9.58
C SER A 49 -22.82 4.83 9.50
N GLY A 50 -23.62 4.74 10.57
CA GLY A 50 -24.66 5.74 10.81
C GLY A 50 -24.07 7.13 11.03
N LYS A 51 -24.94 8.16 10.97
CA LYS A 51 -24.57 9.53 11.32
C LYS A 51 -24.56 9.72 12.84
N PHE A 52 -23.65 10.54 13.34
CA PHE A 52 -23.56 10.89 14.75
C PHE A 52 -23.09 12.33 14.93
N ASP A 53 -23.56 12.96 16.01
CA ASP A 53 -23.27 14.37 16.31
C ASP A 53 -22.11 14.51 17.28
N ILE A 54 -21.26 15.52 17.03
CA ILE A 54 -20.06 15.85 17.78
C ILE A 54 -20.18 17.30 18.27
N THR A 55 -20.02 17.54 19.58
CA THR A 55 -20.23 18.88 20.17
C THR A 55 -18.96 19.51 20.72
N ASP A 56 -18.28 18.86 21.68
CA ASP A 56 -17.31 19.54 22.57
C ASP A 56 -15.92 18.89 22.62
N GLY A 57 -15.59 17.99 21.68
CA GLY A 57 -14.30 17.29 21.69
C GLY A 57 -14.22 16.14 22.69
N SER A 58 -15.27 15.91 23.48
CA SER A 58 -15.37 14.75 24.35
C SER A 58 -15.38 13.46 23.54
N PRO A 59 -14.91 12.33 24.11
CA PRO A 59 -14.93 11.06 23.42
C PRO A 59 -16.36 10.64 23.04
N ARG A 60 -16.57 10.34 21.76
CA ARG A 60 -17.87 9.94 21.20
C ARG A 60 -17.90 8.45 20.94
N GLN A 61 -18.82 7.74 21.59
CA GLN A 61 -19.11 6.34 21.28
C GLN A 61 -19.81 6.21 19.92
N VAL A 62 -19.35 5.25 19.12
CA VAL A 62 -19.84 4.97 17.75
C VAL A 62 -20.36 3.54 17.65
N ASP A 63 -19.63 2.56 18.22
CA ASP A 63 -19.95 1.13 18.21
C ASP A 63 -20.35 0.58 16.82
N HIS A 64 -19.62 1.00 15.78
CA HIS A 64 -19.88 0.55 14.40
C HIS A 64 -19.01 -0.64 14.02
N ASN A 65 -19.62 -1.67 13.43
CA ASN A 65 -18.92 -2.85 12.90
C ASN A 65 -18.88 -2.82 11.37
N ALA A 66 -17.70 -2.61 10.80
CA ALA A 66 -17.44 -2.78 9.38
C ALA A 66 -16.93 -4.20 9.11
N VAL A 67 -17.51 -4.89 8.11
CA VAL A 67 -17.16 -6.27 7.76
C VAL A 67 -16.46 -6.29 6.41
N LEU A 68 -15.16 -6.60 6.41
CA LEU A 68 -14.35 -6.76 5.20
C LEU A 68 -14.32 -8.24 4.81
N GLY A 69 -14.73 -8.56 3.59
CA GLY A 69 -14.59 -9.91 3.04
C GLY A 69 -13.13 -10.23 2.72
N VAL A 70 -12.68 -11.45 3.04
CA VAL A 70 -11.33 -11.92 2.73
C VAL A 70 -11.38 -13.33 2.15
N ASN A 71 -10.56 -13.62 1.15
CA ASN A 71 -10.28 -14.99 0.74
C ASN A 71 -8.85 -15.37 1.14
N ALA A 72 -8.68 -15.96 2.33
CA ALA A 72 -7.36 -16.33 2.82
C ALA A 72 -6.71 -17.54 2.10
N SER A 73 -7.42 -18.14 1.13
CA SER A 73 -6.83 -19.13 0.21
C SER A 73 -6.17 -18.52 -1.02
N ASP A 74 -6.41 -17.24 -1.30
CA ASP A 74 -5.84 -16.52 -2.44
C ASP A 74 -4.54 -15.80 -2.01
N PRO A 75 -3.36 -16.25 -2.47
CA PRO A 75 -2.08 -15.64 -2.09
C PRO A 75 -1.99 -14.15 -2.46
N VAL A 76 -2.68 -13.71 -3.52
CA VAL A 76 -2.68 -12.30 -3.94
C VAL A 76 -3.48 -11.44 -2.97
N GLN A 77 -4.63 -11.93 -2.49
CA GLN A 77 -5.40 -11.23 -1.46
C GLN A 77 -4.67 -11.19 -0.12
N ILE A 78 -3.99 -12.27 0.25
CA ILE A 78 -3.15 -12.31 1.45
C ILE A 78 -2.00 -11.30 1.37
N ASP A 79 -1.34 -11.20 0.23
CA ASP A 79 -0.28 -10.23 -0.02
C ASP A 79 -0.81 -8.79 0.00
N ASP A 80 -2.00 -8.55 -0.56
CA ASP A 80 -2.71 -7.27 -0.51
C ASP A 80 -2.99 -6.78 0.92
N LEU A 81 -3.35 -7.68 1.84
CA LEU A 81 -3.58 -7.33 3.26
C LEU A 81 -2.32 -6.78 3.93
N GLY A 82 -1.14 -7.15 3.43
CA GLY A 82 0.12 -6.72 4.02
C GLY A 82 0.70 -5.44 3.44
N GLN A 83 0.31 -5.08 2.22
CA GLN A 83 0.86 -3.92 1.51
C GLN A 83 -0.10 -2.73 1.40
N LYS A 84 -1.39 -2.90 1.70
CA LYS A 84 -2.42 -1.86 1.54
C LYS A 84 -3.14 -1.57 2.86
N PRO A 85 -3.27 -0.30 3.27
CA PRO A 85 -4.05 0.05 4.44
C PRO A 85 -5.55 -0.02 4.16
N VAL A 86 -6.34 -0.24 5.21
CA VAL A 86 -7.77 0.13 5.19
C VAL A 86 -7.88 1.62 5.43
N LEU A 87 -8.68 2.31 4.63
CA LEU A 87 -8.93 3.74 4.76
C LEU A 87 -10.23 3.97 5.51
N ILE A 88 -10.20 4.83 6.51
CA ILE A 88 -11.37 5.26 7.28
C ILE A 88 -11.48 6.77 7.14
N THR A 89 -12.44 7.23 6.34
CA THR A 89 -12.64 8.65 6.02
C THR A 89 -13.83 9.20 6.80
N LEU A 90 -13.63 10.30 7.51
CA LEU A 90 -14.68 11.04 8.22
C LEU A 90 -15.32 12.03 7.26
N PHE A 91 -16.64 11.98 7.15
CA PHE A 91 -17.42 12.91 6.34
C PHE A 91 -18.32 13.77 7.21
N GLU A 92 -18.27 15.09 7.02
CA GLU A 92 -19.26 16.02 7.55
C GLU A 92 -20.52 15.98 6.68
N ALA A 93 -21.66 15.73 7.31
CA ALA A 93 -22.96 15.77 6.66
C ALA A 93 -23.54 17.18 6.69
N GLN A 94 -23.83 17.76 5.53
CA GLN A 94 -24.50 19.05 5.46
C GLN A 94 -26.02 18.89 5.61
N PRO A 95 -26.73 19.87 6.21
CA PRO A 95 -28.18 19.86 6.29
C PRO A 95 -28.83 19.76 4.91
N LYS A 96 -29.88 18.94 4.75
CA LYS A 96 -30.63 18.83 3.49
C LYS A 96 -31.35 20.13 3.17
N ASP A 97 -30.97 20.76 2.07
CA ASP A 97 -31.84 21.76 1.43
C ASP A 97 -33.07 21.08 0.83
N LYS A 98 -34.25 21.67 1.00
CA LYS A 98 -35.55 21.16 0.51
C LYS A 98 -35.60 20.88 -1.02
N LYS A 99 -34.60 21.32 -1.79
CA LYS A 99 -34.50 21.12 -3.25
C LYS A 99 -33.53 20.02 -3.69
N GLN A 100 -32.71 19.44 -2.81
CA GLN A 100 -31.73 18.42 -3.18
C GLN A 100 -32.22 17.00 -2.88
N LYS A 101 -32.00 16.07 -3.81
CA LYS A 101 -32.33 14.64 -3.67
C LYS A 101 -31.31 13.86 -2.83
N GLU A 102 -30.09 14.36 -2.67
CA GLU A 102 -28.99 13.68 -1.98
C GLU A 102 -28.36 14.56 -0.91
N ASP A 103 -27.89 13.92 0.16
CA ASP A 103 -27.09 14.56 1.20
C ASP A 103 -25.75 15.01 0.62
N LYS A 104 -25.43 16.30 0.75
CA LYS A 104 -24.09 16.79 0.46
C LYS A 104 -23.20 16.46 1.65
N SER A 105 -22.09 15.77 1.40
CA SER A 105 -21.09 15.46 2.44
C SER A 105 -19.70 15.86 1.97
N THR A 106 -18.86 16.31 2.91
CA THR A 106 -17.48 16.73 2.63
C THR A 106 -16.52 15.92 3.50
N PRO A 107 -15.45 15.34 2.94
CA PRO A 107 -14.47 14.62 3.76
C PRO A 107 -13.65 15.63 4.57
N ILE A 108 -13.48 15.38 5.87
CA ILE A 108 -12.82 16.30 6.81
C ILE A 108 -11.52 15.71 7.37
N GLY A 109 -11.42 14.39 7.48
CA GLY A 109 -10.23 13.72 7.99
C GLY A 109 -10.17 12.26 7.56
N GLN A 110 -8.99 11.67 7.61
CA GLN A 110 -8.78 10.28 7.22
C GLN A 110 -7.77 9.58 8.13
N ALA A 111 -8.06 8.34 8.49
CA ALA A 111 -7.15 7.44 9.18
C ALA A 111 -6.80 6.24 8.30
N THR A 112 -5.59 5.70 8.50
CA THR A 112 -5.11 4.47 7.85
C THR A 112 -4.95 3.37 8.89
N LEU A 113 -5.49 2.19 8.60
CA LEU A 113 -5.46 1.03 9.49
C LEU A 113 -4.62 -0.08 8.85
N ASP A 114 -3.64 -0.57 9.61
CA ASP A 114 -2.73 -1.63 9.20
C ASP A 114 -3.26 -3.01 9.60
N LEU A 115 -3.48 -3.89 8.62
CA LEU A 115 -3.94 -5.27 8.84
C LEU A 115 -2.80 -6.29 8.94
N TRP A 116 -1.54 -5.85 8.83
CA TRP A 116 -0.36 -6.71 8.95
C TRP A 116 -0.32 -7.60 10.20
N PRO A 117 -0.78 -7.16 11.40
CA PRO A 117 -0.75 -8.04 12.58
C PRO A 117 -1.62 -9.31 12.41
N LEU A 118 -2.68 -9.28 11.60
CA LEU A 118 -3.48 -10.48 11.30
C LEU A 118 -2.66 -11.55 10.56
N LEU A 119 -1.74 -11.11 9.68
CA LEU A 119 -0.82 -12.00 8.96
C LEU A 119 0.23 -12.61 9.89
N LYS A 120 0.48 -11.98 11.05
CA LYS A 120 1.30 -12.53 12.14
C LYS A 120 0.54 -13.44 13.10
N ASN A 121 -0.63 -13.93 12.68
CA ASN A 121 -1.52 -14.82 13.45
C ASN A 121 -2.24 -14.15 14.63
N GLU A 122 -2.25 -12.82 14.72
CA GLU A 122 -3.11 -12.14 15.68
C GLU A 122 -4.58 -12.24 15.24
N THR A 123 -5.48 -12.43 16.20
CA THR A 123 -6.93 -12.53 15.93
C THR A 123 -7.73 -11.36 16.47
N GLN A 124 -7.10 -10.49 17.26
CA GLN A 124 -7.67 -9.30 17.89
C GLN A 124 -6.58 -8.21 17.91
N ILE A 125 -6.88 -7.04 17.36
CA ILE A 125 -5.94 -5.92 17.27
C ILE A 125 -6.63 -4.67 17.82
N PRO A 126 -6.56 -4.43 19.14
CA PRO A 126 -6.97 -3.16 19.72
C PRO A 126 -5.92 -2.10 19.40
N VAL A 127 -6.31 -1.04 18.71
CA VAL A 127 -5.39 0.04 18.29
C VAL A 127 -6.10 1.40 18.30
N THR A 128 -5.37 2.44 18.69
CA THR A 128 -5.80 3.83 18.51
C THR A 128 -5.04 4.41 17.32
N ILE A 129 -5.76 4.83 16.28
CA ILE A 129 -5.15 5.40 15.07
C ILE A 129 -5.47 6.90 14.94
N PRO A 130 -4.50 7.74 14.55
CA PRO A 130 -4.73 9.16 14.35
C PRO A 130 -5.58 9.41 13.10
N VAL A 131 -6.41 10.44 13.17
CA VAL A 131 -7.12 11.00 12.02
C VAL A 131 -6.34 12.22 11.54
N TYR A 132 -5.87 12.18 10.30
CA TYR A 132 -5.19 13.29 9.66
C TYR A 132 -6.19 14.20 8.95
N ALA A 133 -6.02 15.50 9.13
CA ALA A 133 -6.85 16.50 8.49
C ALA A 133 -6.69 16.45 6.96
N ILE A 134 -7.81 16.53 6.25
CA ILE A 134 -7.80 16.64 4.79
C ILE A 134 -7.47 18.09 4.40
N PRO A 135 -6.60 18.33 3.39
CA PRO A 135 -6.27 19.69 2.97
C PRO A 135 -7.51 20.54 2.67
N GLY A 136 -7.60 21.72 3.28
CA GLY A 136 -8.75 22.63 3.17
C GLY A 136 -9.91 22.32 4.12
N SER A 137 -9.79 21.29 4.97
CA SER A 137 -10.74 21.03 6.06
C SER A 137 -10.44 21.90 7.29
N TYR A 138 -11.46 22.12 8.13
CA TYR A 138 -11.25 22.86 9.38
C TYR A 138 -10.38 22.10 10.40
N LEU A 139 -10.19 20.78 10.23
CA LEU A 139 -9.33 19.98 11.12
C LEU A 139 -7.86 20.39 11.05
N GLU A 140 -7.41 21.07 9.98
CA GLU A 140 -6.04 21.58 9.87
C GLU A 140 -5.72 22.61 10.97
N THR A 141 -6.75 23.26 11.52
CA THR A 141 -6.61 24.26 12.60
C THR A 141 -6.56 23.62 14.00
N GLN A 142 -6.99 22.37 14.15
CA GLN A 142 -6.80 21.60 15.39
C GLN A 142 -5.35 21.14 15.44
N GLY A 143 -4.47 21.93 16.04
CA GLY A 143 -3.05 21.61 16.15
C GLY A 143 -2.75 20.23 16.77
N GLU A 144 -1.52 19.74 16.60
CA GLU A 144 -1.12 18.35 16.88
C GLU A 144 -1.46 17.84 18.29
N GLN A 145 -1.43 18.71 19.30
CA GLN A 145 -1.76 18.34 20.69
C GLN A 145 -3.22 17.88 20.87
N ASN A 146 -4.12 18.25 19.96
CA ASN A 146 -5.52 17.85 19.95
C ASN A 146 -5.88 17.02 18.71
N GLN A 147 -4.91 16.27 18.17
CA GLN A 147 -5.14 15.43 16.99
C GLN A 147 -6.30 14.45 17.26
N PRO A 148 -7.34 14.43 16.40
CA PRO A 148 -8.41 13.46 16.53
C PRO A 148 -7.91 12.03 16.29
N SER A 149 -8.54 11.06 16.92
CA SER A 149 -8.17 9.65 16.78
C SER A 149 -9.39 8.71 16.86
N LEU A 150 -9.22 7.50 16.35
CA LEU A 150 -10.22 6.43 16.40
C LEU A 150 -9.71 5.30 17.29
N LYS A 151 -10.52 4.84 18.24
CA LYS A 151 -10.31 3.56 18.93
C LYS A 151 -10.91 2.44 18.09
N VAL A 152 -10.06 1.57 17.61
CA VAL A 152 -10.39 0.48 16.68
C VAL A 152 -10.08 -0.85 17.33
N ASN A 153 -10.96 -1.83 17.14
CA ASN A 153 -10.63 -3.22 17.40
C ASN A 153 -10.87 -4.04 16.13
N VAL A 154 -9.79 -4.59 15.57
CA VAL A 154 -9.89 -5.52 14.43
C VAL A 154 -10.00 -6.94 14.98
N SER A 155 -10.91 -7.74 14.45
CA SER A 155 -11.09 -9.12 14.88
C SER A 155 -11.38 -10.08 13.74
N ILE A 156 -10.90 -11.30 13.90
CA ILE A 156 -11.16 -12.44 13.03
C ILE A 156 -11.42 -13.66 13.90
N ASP A 157 -12.25 -14.59 13.43
CA ASP A 157 -12.69 -15.75 14.22
C ASP A 157 -11.60 -16.81 14.43
N GLN A 158 -10.60 -16.83 13.56
CA GLN A 158 -9.43 -17.70 13.61
C GLN A 158 -8.29 -17.08 12.79
N PRO A 159 -7.02 -17.51 13.00
CA PRO A 159 -5.88 -16.99 12.24
C PRO A 159 -6.08 -17.10 10.71
N LEU A 160 -5.57 -16.11 9.96
CA LEU A 160 -5.62 -16.12 8.49
C LEU A 160 -4.91 -17.34 7.90
N VAL A 161 -3.83 -17.77 8.53
CA VAL A 161 -3.05 -18.96 8.14
C VAL A 161 -3.40 -20.14 9.05
N PRO A 162 -3.77 -21.30 8.47
CA PRO A 162 -4.01 -22.53 9.22
C PRO A 162 -2.81 -22.94 10.09
N VAL A 163 -3.07 -23.45 11.29
CA VAL A 163 -2.03 -23.80 12.28
C VAL A 163 -0.95 -24.73 11.72
N ARG A 164 -1.35 -25.68 10.86
CA ARG A 164 -0.43 -26.61 10.18
C ARG A 164 0.61 -25.92 9.29
N ASP A 165 0.29 -24.73 8.77
CA ASP A 165 1.10 -24.02 7.79
C ASP A 165 1.91 -22.88 8.43
N GLN A 166 1.52 -22.40 9.61
CA GLN A 166 2.13 -21.24 10.30
C GLN A 166 3.64 -21.34 10.46
N SER A 167 4.16 -22.49 10.91
CA SER A 167 5.61 -22.70 11.12
C SER A 167 6.45 -22.63 9.85
N ASN A 168 5.80 -22.77 8.69
CA ASN A 168 6.43 -22.74 7.37
C ASN A 168 6.14 -21.44 6.60
N THR A 169 5.43 -20.49 7.21
CA THR A 169 5.25 -19.15 6.63
C THR A 169 6.41 -18.24 6.96
N ASN A 170 6.58 -17.20 6.14
CA ASN A 170 7.60 -16.20 6.35
C ASN A 170 7.09 -14.82 5.90
N ALA A 171 7.84 -13.77 6.21
CA ALA A 171 7.53 -12.42 5.76
C ALA A 171 8.81 -11.72 5.28
N ALA A 172 8.77 -11.17 4.08
CA ALA A 172 9.82 -10.33 3.54
C ALA A 172 9.43 -8.85 3.68
N TYR A 173 10.31 -8.05 4.28
CA TYR A 173 10.18 -6.60 4.37
C TYR A 173 11.25 -5.99 3.49
N ILE A 174 10.82 -5.21 2.49
CA ILE A 174 11.69 -4.65 1.47
C ILE A 174 11.54 -3.14 1.53
N THR A 175 12.56 -2.46 2.02
CA THR A 175 12.58 -1.00 2.13
C THR A 175 13.49 -0.42 1.07
N LEU A 176 12.95 0.46 0.22
CA LEU A 176 13.74 1.28 -0.68
C LEU A 176 13.81 2.70 -0.12
N GLU A 177 15.00 3.11 0.31
CA GLU A 177 15.23 4.41 0.95
C GLU A 177 15.39 5.50 -0.10
N GLY A 178 16.48 5.45 -0.86
CA GLY A 178 16.78 6.47 -1.86
C GLY A 178 17.84 6.07 -2.89
N LEU A 179 17.98 6.95 -3.88
CA LEU A 179 19.02 6.92 -4.89
C LEU A 179 19.90 8.16 -4.73
N TYR A 180 21.19 7.92 -4.53
CA TYR A 180 22.23 8.93 -4.35
C TYR A 180 23.11 9.02 -5.58
N SER A 181 23.68 10.21 -5.81
CA SER A 181 24.64 10.42 -6.92
C SER A 181 24.10 9.98 -8.29
N SER A 182 22.80 10.19 -8.55
CA SER A 182 22.23 9.96 -9.89
C SER A 182 22.91 10.87 -10.93
N PRO A 183 22.99 10.45 -12.21
CA PRO A 183 23.52 11.29 -13.28
C PRO A 183 22.80 12.65 -13.32
N GLU A 184 23.51 13.75 -13.61
CA GLU A 184 22.91 15.10 -13.66
C GLU A 184 21.73 15.17 -14.63
N ALA A 185 21.79 14.42 -15.72
CA ALA A 185 20.72 14.34 -16.70
C ALA A 185 19.42 13.71 -16.15
N TRP A 186 19.47 12.98 -15.02
CA TRP A 186 18.27 12.55 -14.27
C TRP A 186 17.58 13.72 -13.60
N LEU A 187 18.37 14.71 -13.16
CA LEU A 187 17.96 15.87 -12.36
C LEU A 187 17.53 17.09 -13.20
N ALA A 188 17.68 17.02 -14.53
CA ALA A 188 17.45 18.14 -15.43
C ALA A 188 16.05 18.77 -15.25
N GLY A 189 16.00 20.09 -15.07
CA GLY A 189 14.76 20.84 -14.85
C GLY A 189 13.93 21.07 -16.13
N GLY A 190 12.62 21.22 -15.97
CA GLY A 190 11.69 21.63 -17.03
C GLY A 190 10.53 20.65 -17.30
N THR A 191 10.67 19.37 -16.92
CA THR A 191 9.61 18.35 -16.98
C THR A 191 9.54 17.62 -15.63
N THR A 192 8.33 17.33 -15.14
CA THR A 192 8.18 16.49 -13.95
C THR A 192 8.48 15.04 -14.31
N PHE A 193 9.45 14.44 -13.66
CA PHE A 193 9.80 13.03 -13.83
C PHE A 193 9.25 12.19 -12.69
N VAL A 194 8.94 10.95 -13.01
CA VAL A 194 8.59 9.91 -12.05
C VAL A 194 9.75 8.92 -12.01
N TYR A 195 10.21 8.61 -10.80
CA TYR A 195 11.20 7.59 -10.57
C TYR A 195 10.53 6.36 -9.99
N THR A 196 10.69 5.24 -10.69
CA THR A 196 10.09 3.96 -10.33
C THR A 196 11.21 2.94 -10.16
N ALA A 197 11.17 2.19 -9.07
CA ALA A 197 12.02 1.03 -8.89
C ALA A 197 11.18 -0.23 -8.74
N THR A 198 11.72 -1.37 -9.14
CA THR A 198 11.00 -2.64 -9.12
C THR A 198 11.92 -3.84 -8.94
N LEU A 199 11.38 -4.90 -8.34
CA LEU A 199 12.04 -6.18 -8.16
C LEU A 199 11.00 -7.31 -8.12
N PRO A 200 11.37 -8.55 -8.48
CA PRO A 200 10.47 -9.69 -8.41
C PRO A 200 10.55 -10.38 -7.04
N ILE A 201 9.42 -10.82 -6.49
CA ILE A 201 9.35 -11.71 -5.32
C ILE A 201 8.47 -12.91 -5.63
N PRO A 202 8.94 -14.15 -5.45
CA PRO A 202 8.12 -15.33 -5.68
C PRO A 202 7.02 -15.46 -4.63
N ILE A 203 5.81 -15.82 -5.09
CA ILE A 203 4.69 -16.19 -4.23
C ILE A 203 4.48 -17.70 -4.21
N ASN A 204 4.86 -18.38 -5.31
CA ASN A 204 4.92 -19.83 -5.44
C ASN A 204 5.90 -20.18 -6.58
N ASP A 205 6.06 -21.48 -6.87
CA ASP A 205 7.03 -21.98 -7.84
C ASP A 205 6.83 -21.45 -9.28
N ASP A 206 5.61 -21.05 -9.63
CA ASP A 206 5.24 -20.61 -10.99
C ASP A 206 4.95 -19.10 -11.11
N LYS A 207 4.81 -18.40 -9.97
CA LYS A 207 4.36 -17.00 -9.94
C LYS A 207 5.21 -16.14 -9.02
N GLU A 208 5.52 -14.97 -9.54
CA GLU A 208 6.14 -13.87 -8.80
C GLU A 208 5.19 -12.67 -8.78
N VAL A 209 5.29 -11.87 -7.72
CA VAL A 209 4.78 -10.50 -7.70
C VAL A 209 5.90 -9.55 -8.09
N THR A 210 5.54 -8.62 -8.97
CA THR A 210 6.34 -7.45 -9.29
C THR A 210 6.14 -6.42 -8.19
N VAL A 211 7.13 -6.28 -7.30
CA VAL A 211 7.15 -5.22 -6.29
C VAL A 211 7.48 -3.91 -6.98
N VAL A 212 6.69 -2.86 -6.74
CA VAL A 212 6.87 -1.55 -7.35
C VAL A 212 6.98 -0.47 -6.29
N PHE A 213 8.05 0.32 -6.37
CA PHE A 213 8.29 1.52 -5.60
C PHE A 213 8.10 2.73 -6.53
N THR A 214 6.93 3.35 -6.50
CA THR A 214 6.61 4.52 -7.34
C THR A 214 6.82 5.82 -6.58
N ASN A 215 6.69 6.97 -7.27
CA ASN A 215 6.69 8.29 -6.64
C ASN A 215 7.99 8.66 -5.91
N GLY A 216 9.15 8.19 -6.42
CA GLY A 216 10.43 8.70 -5.95
C GLY A 216 10.47 10.22 -6.08
N THR A 217 10.77 10.91 -4.99
CA THR A 217 10.73 12.38 -4.94
C THR A 217 12.14 12.93 -4.94
N LEU A 218 12.45 13.82 -5.87
CA LEU A 218 13.72 14.54 -5.87
C LEU A 218 13.77 15.52 -4.68
N ARG A 219 14.83 15.40 -3.88
CA ARG A 219 15.13 16.23 -2.71
C ARG A 219 16.44 16.94 -2.88
N ALA A 220 16.51 18.18 -2.40
CA ALA A 220 17.76 18.93 -2.36
C ALA A 220 18.69 18.35 -1.29
N ALA A 221 19.99 18.58 -1.43
CA ALA A 221 21.00 18.14 -0.46
C ALA A 221 20.76 18.72 0.95
N THR A 222 20.14 19.89 1.04
CA THR A 222 19.83 20.59 2.28
C THR A 222 18.55 20.11 2.96
N ASP A 223 17.73 19.30 2.30
CA ASP A 223 16.46 18.86 2.85
C ASP A 223 16.68 17.82 3.95
N VAL A 224 16.05 18.04 5.11
CA VAL A 224 16.03 17.04 6.18
C VAL A 224 15.24 15.83 5.66
N THR A 225 15.92 14.69 5.59
CA THR A 225 15.31 13.47 5.08
C THR A 225 14.35 12.93 6.14
N ASN A 226 13.04 12.91 5.82
CA ASN A 226 12.07 12.20 6.64
C ASN A 226 12.45 10.70 6.63
N LYS A 227 12.46 10.04 7.79
CA LYS A 227 12.78 8.61 7.91
C LYS A 227 11.54 7.73 8.06
N GLN A 228 10.35 8.31 8.05
CA GLN A 228 9.11 7.55 8.14
C GLN A 228 8.90 6.70 6.88
N LYS A 229 8.57 5.43 7.10
CA LYS A 229 8.24 4.51 6.00
C LYS A 229 6.86 4.81 5.46
N ARG A 230 6.69 4.69 4.14
CA ARG A 230 5.45 4.96 3.41
C ARG A 230 4.85 3.69 2.85
N TRP A 231 3.53 3.70 2.71
CA TRP A 231 2.79 2.67 1.99
C TRP A 231 3.21 2.63 0.52
N PRO A 232 3.39 1.43 -0.08
CA PRO A 232 3.67 1.30 -1.52
C PRO A 232 2.46 1.65 -2.37
N ASP A 233 1.25 1.35 -1.87
CA ASP A 233 -0.01 1.77 -2.47
C ASP A 233 -0.62 2.90 -1.64
N ALA A 234 -0.51 4.12 -2.16
CA ALA A 234 -1.08 5.32 -1.54
C ALA A 234 -2.43 5.72 -2.15
N ARG A 235 -3.09 4.86 -2.93
CA ARG A 235 -4.37 5.18 -3.57
C ARG A 235 -5.45 5.43 -2.52
N GLY A 236 -6.28 6.44 -2.77
CA GLY A 236 -7.34 6.86 -1.87
C GLY A 236 -6.87 7.60 -0.61
N ILE A 237 -5.57 7.67 -0.34
CA ILE A 237 -5.02 8.44 0.78
C ILE A 237 -5.08 9.93 0.43
N LEU A 238 -5.85 10.69 1.22
CA LEU A 238 -6.15 12.11 0.98
C LEU A 238 -5.21 13.07 1.73
N THR A 239 -4.28 12.54 2.53
CA THR A 239 -3.39 13.33 3.39
C THR A 239 -1.95 12.87 3.28
N VAL A 240 -0.98 13.78 3.34
CA VAL A 240 0.45 13.41 3.29
C VAL A 240 0.82 12.48 4.44
N ASN A 241 0.36 12.80 5.65
CA ASN A 241 0.68 12.02 6.85
C ASN A 241 0.02 10.63 6.84
N GLY A 242 -1.14 10.48 6.20
CA GLY A 242 -1.77 9.18 6.00
C GLY A 242 -0.95 8.24 5.13
N THR A 243 -0.03 8.75 4.31
CA THR A 243 0.85 7.90 3.47
C THR A 243 1.94 7.19 4.26
N TYR A 244 2.21 7.60 5.51
CA TYR A 244 3.18 6.92 6.37
C TYR A 244 2.55 5.71 7.06
N ILE A 245 3.37 4.67 7.26
CA ILE A 245 2.97 3.53 8.05
C ILE A 245 3.22 3.84 9.52
N LEU A 246 2.16 3.75 10.34
CA LEU A 246 2.19 4.19 11.72
C LEU A 246 3.28 3.47 12.53
N GLY A 247 4.12 4.26 13.21
CA GLY A 247 5.21 3.76 14.05
C GLY A 247 6.41 3.17 13.29
N GLN A 248 6.43 3.23 11.95
CA GLN A 248 7.50 2.64 11.16
C GLN A 248 8.48 3.69 10.65
N ASN A 249 9.75 3.49 10.97
CA ASN A 249 10.85 4.34 10.53
C ASN A 249 11.98 3.51 9.93
N ILE A 250 12.79 4.18 9.12
CA ILE A 250 14.09 3.69 8.68
C ILE A 250 15.05 3.79 9.86
N ASN A 251 15.65 2.66 10.21
CA ASN A 251 16.66 2.58 11.26
C ASN A 251 18.02 2.99 10.69
N GLU A 252 18.75 3.82 11.43
CA GLU A 252 20.15 4.10 11.11
C GLU A 252 21.03 2.94 11.54
N GLU A 253 21.91 2.52 10.64
CA GLU A 253 22.91 1.50 10.91
C GLU A 253 24.26 1.99 10.40
N SER A 254 25.33 1.51 11.03
CA SER A 254 26.68 1.84 10.55
C SER A 254 26.91 1.19 9.19
N ILE A 255 27.61 1.89 8.30
CA ILE A 255 28.07 1.34 7.01
C ILE A 255 28.93 0.09 7.21
N ASP A 256 29.61 -0.02 8.36
CA ASP A 256 30.42 -1.19 8.71
C ASP A 256 29.59 -2.46 8.90
N ASP A 257 28.34 -2.35 9.34
CA ASP A 257 27.45 -3.48 9.62
C ASP A 257 26.59 -3.90 8.41
N GLU A 258 26.63 -3.12 7.33
CA GLU A 258 25.93 -3.39 6.09
C GLU A 258 26.55 -4.57 5.32
N GLN A 259 25.74 -5.23 4.49
CA GLN A 259 26.15 -6.31 3.57
C GLN A 259 26.21 -5.84 2.10
N GLY A 260 26.09 -4.52 1.85
CA GLY A 260 26.14 -3.93 0.51
C GLY A 260 27.54 -3.86 -0.11
N GLU A 261 27.60 -3.40 -1.36
CA GLU A 261 28.82 -3.34 -2.16
C GLU A 261 29.72 -2.14 -1.80
N LEU A 262 29.12 -1.03 -1.36
CA LEU A 262 29.81 0.26 -1.16
C LEU A 262 30.28 0.43 0.30
N ARG A 263 31.30 -0.36 0.69
CA ARG A 263 31.83 -0.44 2.06
C ARG A 263 33.31 -0.14 2.22
N SER A 264 34.07 0.00 1.13
CA SER A 264 35.49 0.35 1.21
C SER A 264 35.67 1.76 1.82
N LYS A 265 36.91 2.11 2.21
CA LYS A 265 37.19 3.44 2.74
C LYS A 265 36.76 4.55 1.76
N ASP A 266 37.10 4.38 0.49
CA ASP A 266 36.75 5.32 -0.57
C ASP A 266 35.23 5.38 -0.80
N ASP A 267 34.54 4.24 -0.70
CA ASP A 267 33.08 4.20 -0.79
C ASP A 267 32.39 4.94 0.35
N LYS A 268 32.91 4.82 1.58
CA LYS A 268 32.37 5.55 2.75
C LYS A 268 32.51 7.06 2.58
N GLU A 269 33.66 7.51 2.10
CA GLU A 269 33.89 8.92 1.80
C GLU A 269 32.96 9.41 0.68
N PHE A 270 32.82 8.61 -0.39
CA PHE A 270 31.90 8.89 -1.50
C PHE A 270 30.44 8.97 -1.04
N ARG A 271 29.97 8.02 -0.23
CA ARG A 271 28.61 7.99 0.33
C ARG A 271 28.35 9.20 1.20
N THR A 272 29.25 9.46 2.16
CA THR A 272 29.15 10.62 3.05
C THR A 272 29.05 11.92 2.26
N ASN A 273 29.87 12.07 1.21
CA ASN A 273 29.82 13.24 0.35
C ASN A 273 28.50 13.30 -0.45
N SER A 274 28.06 12.19 -1.01
CA SER A 274 26.83 12.10 -1.80
C SER A 274 25.59 12.44 -0.98
N GLU A 275 25.47 11.89 0.22
CA GLU A 275 24.34 12.10 1.14
C GLU A 275 24.27 13.55 1.65
N LYS A 276 25.41 14.23 1.82
CA LYS A 276 25.48 15.60 2.37
C LYS A 276 25.41 16.71 1.33
N THR A 277 25.89 16.46 0.12
CA THR A 277 26.17 17.56 -0.84
C THR A 277 25.37 17.47 -2.13
N LYS A 278 24.81 16.30 -2.46
CA LYS A 278 24.11 16.10 -3.74
C LYS A 278 22.61 15.94 -3.55
N PRO A 279 21.80 16.36 -4.54
CA PRO A 279 20.40 15.98 -4.59
C PRO A 279 20.24 14.46 -4.62
N GLN A 280 19.14 14.00 -4.04
CA GLN A 280 18.82 12.57 -3.91
C GLN A 280 17.37 12.33 -4.30
N ILE A 281 17.05 11.11 -4.74
CA ILE A 281 15.68 10.70 -4.98
C ILE A 281 15.27 9.80 -3.83
N VAL A 282 14.19 10.15 -3.15
CA VAL A 282 13.75 9.47 -1.92
C VAL A 282 12.41 8.80 -2.16
N TRP A 283 12.31 7.52 -1.80
CA TRP A 283 11.05 6.78 -1.77
C TRP A 283 10.57 6.58 -0.33
N ASN A 284 11.45 6.07 0.53
CA ASN A 284 11.12 5.58 1.88
C ASN A 284 9.91 4.66 1.91
N ILE A 285 9.73 3.84 0.88
CA ILE A 285 8.59 2.93 0.78
C ILE A 285 9.00 1.58 1.36
N GLU A 286 8.13 1.00 2.19
CA GLU A 286 8.27 -0.37 2.67
C GLU A 286 7.24 -1.26 1.99
N ARG A 287 7.71 -2.26 1.26
CA ARG A 287 6.89 -3.35 0.76
C ARG A 287 6.97 -4.53 1.72
N ARG A 288 5.82 -5.03 2.18
CA ARG A 288 5.73 -6.23 3.02
C ARG A 288 5.10 -7.36 2.22
N CYS A 289 5.85 -8.40 1.93
CA CYS A 289 5.36 -9.58 1.22
C CYS A 289 5.16 -10.71 2.22
N PHE A 290 3.92 -11.18 2.36
CA PHE A 290 3.65 -12.37 3.15
C PHE A 290 3.90 -13.62 2.31
N LEU A 291 4.74 -14.52 2.82
CA LEU A 291 5.15 -15.73 2.11
C LEU A 291 4.45 -16.93 2.75
N LEU A 292 3.48 -17.49 2.02
CA LEU A 292 2.94 -18.82 2.31
C LEU A 292 4.06 -19.88 2.14
N PRO A 293 3.87 -21.12 2.62
CA PRO A 293 4.95 -22.13 2.63
C PRO A 293 5.61 -22.33 1.25
N TYR A 294 4.81 -22.40 0.19
CA TYR A 294 5.30 -22.51 -1.19
C TYR A 294 6.11 -21.29 -1.63
N GLY A 295 5.71 -20.08 -1.23
CA GLY A 295 6.44 -18.85 -1.55
C GLY A 295 7.77 -18.77 -0.82
N SER A 296 7.80 -19.15 0.46
CA SER A 296 9.04 -19.20 1.24
C SER A 296 10.03 -20.22 0.66
N GLN A 297 9.55 -21.41 0.30
CA GLN A 297 10.38 -22.43 -0.35
C GLN A 297 10.87 -21.97 -1.73
N SER A 298 9.99 -21.38 -2.54
CA SER A 298 10.36 -20.85 -3.87
C SER A 298 11.42 -19.76 -3.76
N LEU A 299 11.32 -18.86 -2.77
CA LEU A 299 12.35 -17.85 -2.52
C LEU A 299 13.71 -18.48 -2.17
N GLN A 300 13.74 -19.47 -1.28
CA GLN A 300 14.98 -20.17 -0.92
C GLN A 300 15.60 -20.89 -2.13
N HIS A 301 14.77 -21.59 -2.92
CA HIS A 301 15.19 -22.24 -4.15
C HIS A 301 15.74 -21.25 -5.18
N GLN A 302 15.08 -20.09 -5.33
CA GLN A 302 15.55 -19.02 -6.20
C GLN A 302 16.92 -18.51 -5.76
N ILE A 303 17.11 -18.16 -4.48
CA ILE A 303 18.39 -17.66 -3.96
C ILE A 303 19.50 -18.70 -4.17
N THR A 304 19.20 -19.99 -3.97
CA THR A 304 20.18 -21.09 -4.14
C THR A 304 20.61 -21.25 -5.60
N ARG A 305 19.70 -21.07 -6.55
CA ARG A 305 19.98 -21.24 -7.99
C ARG A 305 20.59 -19.98 -8.62
N VAL A 306 20.12 -18.82 -8.16
CA VAL A 306 20.41 -17.49 -8.71
C VAL A 306 20.48 -16.52 -7.54
N PRO A 307 21.68 -16.29 -6.96
CA PRO A 307 21.81 -15.48 -5.75
C PRO A 307 21.68 -13.98 -6.00
N TYR A 308 21.43 -13.54 -7.24
CA TYR A 308 21.25 -12.13 -7.58
C TYR A 308 19.78 -11.76 -7.76
N LEU A 309 19.28 -10.89 -6.90
CA LEU A 309 17.98 -10.26 -7.03
C LEU A 309 18.15 -8.93 -7.78
N PRO A 310 17.56 -8.78 -8.99
CA PRO A 310 17.63 -7.52 -9.72
C PRO A 310 16.68 -6.49 -9.11
N VAL A 311 17.20 -5.29 -8.86
CA VAL A 311 16.40 -4.10 -8.59
C VAL A 311 16.56 -3.16 -9.78
N GLU A 312 15.53 -3.08 -10.59
CA GLU A 312 15.50 -2.20 -11.76
C GLU A 312 14.99 -0.83 -11.35
N ILE A 313 15.58 0.23 -11.90
CA ILE A 313 15.21 1.62 -11.64
C ILE A 313 15.07 2.33 -12.97
N VAL A 314 13.93 2.98 -13.15
CA VAL A 314 13.65 3.79 -14.33
C VAL A 314 13.23 5.20 -13.97
N ARG A 315 13.51 6.09 -14.93
CA ARG A 315 12.94 7.43 -14.95
C ARG A 315 12.01 7.57 -16.15
N THR A 316 10.74 7.85 -15.87
CA THR A 316 9.75 8.15 -16.91
C THR A 316 9.30 9.59 -16.83
N ALA A 317 8.88 10.17 -17.95
CA ALA A 317 8.14 11.43 -17.92
C ALA A 317 6.82 11.22 -17.16
N THR A 318 6.32 12.25 -16.48
CA THR A 318 4.99 12.17 -15.86
C THR A 318 3.96 11.96 -16.99
N PRO A 319 3.04 10.98 -16.87
CA PRO A 319 2.01 10.79 -17.88
C PRO A 319 1.17 12.08 -18.02
N THR A 320 1.26 12.74 -19.18
CA THR A 320 0.38 13.85 -19.53
C THR A 320 -0.88 13.24 -20.11
N VAL A 321 -2.00 13.22 -19.39
CA VAL A 321 -3.24 12.54 -19.83
C VAL A 321 -3.66 12.99 -21.24
N PRO A 322 -3.50 12.19 -22.31
CA PRO A 322 -4.09 12.51 -23.60
C PRO A 322 -5.29 11.57 -23.77
N LYS A 323 -6.50 12.12 -23.79
CA LYS A 323 -7.67 11.38 -24.23
C LYS A 323 -7.40 10.78 -25.61
N GLY A 324 -7.30 9.45 -25.66
CA GLY A 324 -7.40 8.67 -26.89
C GLY A 324 -6.16 8.70 -27.78
N LYS A 325 -5.12 7.94 -27.41
CA LYS A 325 -4.26 7.22 -28.36
C LYS A 325 -3.66 6.01 -27.64
N LYS A 326 -3.86 4.82 -28.22
CA LYS A 326 -3.16 3.60 -27.82
C LYS A 326 -1.78 3.59 -28.47
N ASP A 327 -0.84 3.05 -27.70
CA ASP A 327 0.43 2.41 -28.06
C ASP A 327 1.74 3.22 -28.15
N GLU A 328 2.69 2.69 -27.37
CA GLU A 328 4.08 2.35 -27.69
C GLU A 328 5.17 3.42 -27.64
N ASP A 329 5.30 4.08 -26.49
CA ASP A 329 6.63 4.28 -25.92
C ASP A 329 6.46 4.37 -24.40
N THR A 330 7.12 3.50 -23.63
CA THR A 330 7.02 3.48 -22.16
C THR A 330 7.54 4.78 -21.51
N GLY A 331 8.02 5.74 -22.31
CA GLY A 331 8.52 7.03 -21.86
C GLY A 331 9.75 6.91 -20.96
N ILE A 332 10.38 5.72 -20.95
CA ILE A 332 11.56 5.40 -20.15
C ILE A 332 12.74 6.12 -20.77
N SER A 333 13.25 7.10 -20.04
CA SER A 333 14.39 7.90 -20.45
C SER A 333 15.71 7.36 -19.89
N TYR A 334 15.66 6.60 -18.79
CA TYR A 334 16.81 5.93 -18.21
C TYR A 334 16.39 4.62 -17.56
N HIS A 335 17.26 3.61 -17.67
CA HIS A 335 17.08 2.29 -17.10
C HIS A 335 18.39 1.79 -16.50
N GLY A 336 18.39 1.62 -15.18
CA GLY A 336 19.51 1.06 -14.44
C GLY A 336 19.09 -0.16 -13.65
N VAL A 337 20.06 -0.97 -13.25
CA VAL A 337 19.87 -2.17 -12.43
C VAL A 337 20.92 -2.21 -11.34
N ALA A 338 20.49 -2.52 -10.12
CA ALA A 338 21.35 -2.99 -9.05
C ALA A 338 21.16 -4.51 -8.89
N TYR A 339 22.24 -5.25 -8.69
CA TYR A 339 22.20 -6.70 -8.49
C TYR A 339 22.50 -7.00 -7.02
N ILE A 340 21.46 -7.31 -6.25
CA ILE A 340 21.59 -7.58 -4.82
C ILE A 340 21.96 -9.05 -4.62
N GLU A 341 23.11 -9.31 -3.98
CA GLU A 341 23.48 -10.66 -3.58
C GLU A 341 22.67 -11.11 -2.35
N THR A 342 21.82 -12.11 -2.55
CA THR A 342 20.84 -12.61 -1.57
C THR A 342 21.27 -13.90 -0.89
N ALA A 343 22.38 -14.52 -1.32
CA ALA A 343 22.94 -15.71 -0.70
C ALA A 343 23.12 -15.60 0.84
N PRO A 344 23.51 -14.44 1.41
CA PRO A 344 23.61 -14.28 2.86
C PRO A 344 22.31 -14.58 3.64
N LEU A 345 21.14 -14.45 3.00
CA LEU A 345 19.84 -14.77 3.64
C LEU A 345 19.65 -16.28 3.87
N LEU A 346 20.45 -17.14 3.24
CA LEU A 346 20.43 -18.58 3.49
C LEU A 346 21.32 -19.00 4.66
N TYR A 347 22.11 -18.09 5.22
CA TYR A 347 23.01 -18.42 6.33
C TYR A 347 22.23 -18.57 7.64
N PRO A 348 22.56 -19.55 8.50
CA PRO A 348 21.89 -19.73 9.78
C PRO A 348 21.89 -18.46 10.62
N GLY A 349 20.70 -18.03 11.07
CA GLY A 349 20.52 -16.82 11.88
C GLY A 349 20.46 -15.51 11.10
N ALA A 350 20.75 -15.51 9.79
CA ALA A 350 20.54 -14.33 8.96
C ALA A 350 19.04 -14.10 8.74
N THR A 351 18.59 -12.88 9.01
CA THR A 351 17.18 -12.47 8.88
C THR A 351 17.00 -11.22 8.04
N ARG A 352 18.11 -10.59 7.61
CA ARG A 352 18.10 -9.28 6.96
C ARG A 352 19.31 -9.10 6.06
N LEU A 353 19.14 -8.24 5.07
CA LEU A 353 20.18 -7.72 4.20
C LEU A 353 19.99 -6.21 4.12
N ARG A 354 21.02 -5.43 4.48
CA ARG A 354 21.02 -3.97 4.38
C ARG A 354 22.27 -3.51 3.64
N GLY A 355 22.15 -2.53 2.75
CA GLY A 355 23.32 -1.95 2.13
C GLY A 355 23.03 -0.97 1.01
N ALA A 356 24.08 -0.28 0.57
CA ALA A 356 24.10 0.46 -0.68
C ALA A 356 24.69 -0.38 -1.82
N TYR A 357 24.08 -0.30 -2.99
CA TYR A 357 24.42 -1.10 -4.17
C TYR A 357 24.70 -0.20 -5.35
N LYS A 358 25.67 -0.58 -6.19
CA LYS A 358 25.97 0.16 -7.40
C LYS A 358 24.87 -0.09 -8.43
N ILE A 359 24.44 1.00 -9.08
CA ILE A 359 23.51 0.92 -10.21
C ILE A 359 24.32 1.00 -11.49
N VAL A 360 24.13 0.01 -12.37
CA VAL A 360 24.72 -0.03 -13.70
C VAL A 360 23.63 0.17 -14.75
N PRO A 361 23.96 0.71 -15.95
CA PRO A 361 23.01 0.76 -17.05
C PRO A 361 22.46 -0.62 -17.37
N TYR A 362 21.17 -0.71 -17.69
CA TYR A 362 20.57 -1.98 -18.10
C TYR A 362 21.28 -2.55 -19.32
N ASN A 363 21.67 -3.82 -19.22
CA ASN A 363 22.23 -4.59 -20.32
C ASN A 363 21.60 -5.99 -20.30
N GLU A 364 20.90 -6.34 -21.37
CA GLU A 364 20.13 -7.59 -21.45
C GLU A 364 21.00 -8.84 -21.28
N VAL A 365 22.22 -8.85 -21.84
CA VAL A 365 23.15 -9.98 -21.74
C VAL A 365 23.62 -10.19 -20.31
N GLU A 366 24.03 -9.12 -19.63
CA GLU A 366 24.42 -9.17 -18.22
C GLU A 366 23.24 -9.57 -17.34
N TYR A 367 22.07 -8.96 -17.56
CA TYR A 367 20.86 -9.22 -16.81
C TYR A 367 20.45 -10.69 -16.89
N LYS A 368 20.36 -11.25 -18.10
CA LYS A 368 20.04 -12.67 -18.33
C LYS A 368 21.11 -13.58 -17.73
N SER A 369 22.38 -13.20 -17.81
CA SER A 369 23.48 -13.99 -17.24
C SER A 369 23.39 -14.06 -15.70
N LYS A 370 23.17 -12.93 -15.03
CA LYS A 370 23.12 -12.83 -13.56
C LYS A 370 21.82 -13.33 -12.95
N THR A 371 20.69 -13.07 -13.60
CA THR A 371 19.35 -13.35 -13.04
C THR A 371 18.70 -14.62 -13.61
N LYS A 372 19.24 -15.17 -14.71
CA LYS A 372 18.66 -16.29 -15.49
C LYS A 372 17.24 -16.04 -16.00
N ARG A 373 16.77 -14.79 -15.99
CA ARG A 373 15.44 -14.39 -16.50
C ARG A 373 15.48 -14.18 -18.01
N SER A 374 14.36 -14.43 -18.68
CA SER A 374 14.21 -14.28 -20.14
C SER A 374 13.87 -12.86 -20.59
N GLY A 375 13.68 -11.91 -19.66
CA GLY A 375 13.37 -10.51 -19.93
C GLY A 375 13.39 -9.68 -18.64
N ASN A 376 13.32 -8.35 -18.78
CA ASN A 376 13.19 -7.42 -17.65
C ASN A 376 11.76 -7.46 -17.07
N ILE A 377 11.56 -6.80 -15.93
CA ILE A 377 10.23 -6.74 -15.26
C ILE A 377 9.57 -5.36 -15.39
N ILE A 378 10.11 -4.49 -16.23
CA ILE A 378 9.74 -3.08 -16.21
C ILE A 378 8.37 -2.80 -16.81
N ASP A 379 7.98 -3.53 -17.85
CA ASP A 379 6.68 -3.32 -18.51
C ASP A 379 5.52 -3.61 -17.56
N GLU A 380 5.64 -4.68 -16.78
CA GLU A 380 4.69 -5.02 -15.73
C GLU A 380 4.71 -3.98 -14.61
N ALA A 381 5.89 -3.55 -14.18
CA ALA A 381 6.02 -2.52 -13.15
C ALA A 381 5.40 -1.19 -13.58
N MET A 382 5.56 -0.79 -14.85
CA MET A 382 4.97 0.43 -15.41
C MET A 382 3.45 0.31 -15.54
N ARG A 383 2.92 -0.86 -15.87
CA ARG A 383 1.48 -1.12 -15.85
C ARG A 383 0.90 -0.92 -14.45
N ILE A 384 1.55 -1.51 -13.44
CA ILE A 384 1.15 -1.34 -12.03
C ILE A 384 1.29 0.13 -11.62
N ALA A 385 2.41 0.78 -11.93
CA ALA A 385 2.65 2.17 -11.58
C ALA A 385 1.60 3.11 -12.17
N ASN A 386 1.24 2.94 -13.45
CA ASN A 386 0.18 3.73 -14.10
C ASN A 386 -1.18 3.55 -13.43
N GLN A 387 -1.52 2.33 -12.99
CA GLN A 387 -2.74 2.10 -12.20
C GLN A 387 -2.71 2.82 -10.84
N LEU A 388 -1.53 2.98 -10.24
CA LEU A 388 -1.34 3.76 -9.02
C LEU A 388 -1.50 5.28 -9.29
N PHE A 389 -1.04 5.78 -10.44
CA PHE A 389 -1.11 7.21 -10.81
C PHE A 389 -2.49 7.69 -11.26
N ASP A 390 -3.17 6.94 -12.13
CA ASP A 390 -4.45 7.35 -12.75
C ASP A 390 -5.56 7.66 -11.72
N ARG A 391 -5.37 7.22 -10.47
CA ARG A 391 -6.37 7.34 -9.39
C ARG A 391 -5.99 8.27 -8.26
N SER A 392 -4.75 8.75 -8.18
CA SER A 392 -4.39 9.84 -7.25
C SER A 392 -5.02 11.19 -7.62
N SER A 393 -5.64 11.30 -8.80
CA SER A 393 -6.21 12.55 -9.34
C SER A 393 -7.73 12.72 -9.16
N PHE A 394 -8.42 11.88 -8.38
CA PHE A 394 -9.86 12.08 -8.15
C PHE A 394 -10.15 13.17 -7.12
N ASN A 395 -10.25 14.40 -7.60
CA ASN A 395 -11.11 15.41 -7.02
C ASN A 395 -12.41 15.50 -7.85
N THR A 396 -13.54 15.41 -7.14
CA THR A 396 -14.86 15.95 -7.49
C THR A 396 -15.39 15.72 -8.93
N SER A 397 -16.00 14.55 -9.18
CA SER A 397 -17.28 14.49 -9.92
C SER A 397 -17.85 13.07 -9.99
N LYS A 398 -19.14 12.99 -9.66
CA LYS A 398 -20.02 11.83 -9.81
C LYS A 398 -19.94 11.22 -11.22
N LYS A 399 -19.95 9.90 -11.30
CA LYS A 399 -20.80 9.21 -12.28
C LYS A 399 -21.23 7.83 -11.78
N ASP A 400 -22.54 7.72 -11.63
CA ASP A 400 -23.28 6.52 -11.24
C ASP A 400 -22.93 5.31 -12.10
N THR A 401 -22.65 4.17 -11.45
CA THR A 401 -22.85 2.86 -12.07
C THR A 401 -24.06 2.24 -11.41
N LYS A 402 -25.20 2.31 -12.11
CA LYS A 402 -26.47 1.73 -11.69
C LYS A 402 -26.37 0.20 -11.82
N LEU A 403 -26.28 -0.50 -10.70
CA LEU A 403 -26.48 -1.94 -10.64
C LEU A 403 -27.94 -2.25 -11.01
N THR A 404 -28.12 -2.96 -12.12
CA THR A 404 -29.42 -3.47 -12.55
C THR A 404 -29.61 -4.82 -11.88
N VAL A 405 -30.55 -4.90 -10.95
CA VAL A 405 -30.99 -6.15 -10.32
C VAL A 405 -32.05 -6.77 -11.24
N ASP A 406 -31.72 -7.90 -11.86
CA ASP A 406 -32.68 -8.70 -12.62
C ASP A 406 -33.73 -9.31 -11.67
N LYS A 407 -34.97 -8.84 -11.80
CA LYS A 407 -36.17 -9.51 -11.31
C LYS A 407 -36.71 -10.36 -12.45
N GLN A 408 -36.40 -11.66 -12.46
CA GLN A 408 -37.23 -12.63 -13.19
C GLN A 408 -38.29 -13.18 -12.23
N ALA A 409 -39.51 -12.66 -12.40
CA ALA A 409 -40.72 -13.25 -11.86
C ALA A 409 -41.42 -14.06 -12.96
N ALA A 410 -41.92 -15.22 -12.53
CA ALA A 410 -42.71 -16.18 -13.26
C ALA A 410 -43.88 -15.57 -14.06
N ALA A 411 -44.07 -16.05 -15.29
CA ALA A 411 -45.36 -16.17 -15.96
C ALA A 411 -45.23 -17.03 -17.23
N GLY A 412 -45.26 -18.35 -17.06
CA GLY A 412 -45.40 -19.31 -18.15
C GLY A 412 -46.65 -20.15 -17.92
N ALA A 413 -47.81 -19.67 -18.38
CA ALA A 413 -48.99 -20.51 -18.56
C ALA A 413 -50.01 -19.82 -19.50
N ALA A 414 -50.39 -20.59 -20.53
CA ALA A 414 -51.66 -20.51 -21.27
C ALA A 414 -51.87 -19.32 -22.24
N THR A 415 -51.80 -19.59 -23.55
CA THR A 415 -52.96 -19.99 -24.39
C THR A 415 -52.68 -19.62 -25.85
N SER A 416 -52.39 -20.63 -26.69
CA SER A 416 -52.48 -20.50 -28.15
C SER A 416 -53.84 -21.05 -28.60
N MET A 417 -54.76 -20.17 -28.98
CA MET A 417 -55.84 -20.48 -29.91
C MET A 417 -56.28 -19.18 -30.59
N ALA A 418 -55.97 -19.04 -31.88
CA ALA A 418 -56.95 -18.76 -32.93
C ALA A 418 -56.26 -18.24 -34.21
N LYS A 419 -56.46 -18.99 -35.30
CA LYS A 419 -56.76 -18.59 -36.69
C LYS A 419 -55.85 -17.49 -37.30
N LYS A 420 -55.16 -17.75 -38.40
CA LYS A 420 -55.71 -18.23 -39.69
C LYS A 420 -54.58 -18.74 -40.58
#